data_AF-A0A7S3QHU2-F1
#
_entry.id   AF-A0A7S3QHU2-F1
#
_cell.length_a   1.000
_cell.length_b   1.000
_cell.length_c   1.000
_cell.angle_alpha   90.00
_cell.angle_beta   90.00
_cell.angle_gamma   90.00
#
_symmetry.space_group_name_H-M   'P 1'
#
loop_
_entity.id
_entity.type
_entity.pdbx_description
1 polymer ?
#
loop_
_entity_poly.entity_id
_entity_poly.type
_entity_poly.pdbx_seq_one_letter_code
_entity_poly.pdbx_strand_id
1 'polypeptide(L)'
;MGVGCTSTLVSHGREDRSSRIHIALCQGHGKGIIMNVRLGCADEDEDQDKDEENSNETNNVKRRSRLEEEELMAQLILSSVDTLGEVLADIQVEAKNIALDIDIDTDWCKDILNRKGDSIEVSPFNMLPSPSPVSSESAASGAVQDAAQRVISKDDAATDAILIAPHASISNSNSKSSDGASGIISSISMAPLAHNVIPSDPIIFPGSFNPPHMGHVSLAQAAVKTMTKKKRTELMEYFGTSAGDIANSSSSGSGASSSSSAAAAASSSSSSSPMLMDLWNTSEYQPFKSVDNDKLENGPFSVLFEMSLTNADKPPMEASEATRRVGLFGEMANANSSDSDSDSDSDSDGIAMPQDWGVLLTSAPLFIDKVKTLKKYLSPSYASYSYQSQSQSQSNQSESSSAAAAPPPPPCRQITFVIGTDTMVRIINPKYYDNSYDNMLAAAREMIEEGVHFVVGGRVEQIKGDSSVEGDTNEGSRTIFVTGEEELATLPDDVKGMFTIIKEEDFRVDISSTELRAKGNE
;
A
#
# COMPACT_ATOMS: atom_id res chain seq x y z
N MET A 1 -5.40 8.34 -0.47
CA MET A 1 -6.28 9.18 -1.31
C MET A 1 -6.99 8.27 -2.29
N GLY A 2 -8.30 8.39 -2.46
CA GLY A 2 -9.06 7.64 -3.46
C GLY A 2 -9.32 8.51 -4.69
N VAL A 3 -9.32 7.88 -5.86
CA VAL A 3 -9.62 8.53 -7.14
C VAL A 3 -10.76 7.77 -7.80
N GLY A 4 -11.81 8.49 -8.16
CA GLY A 4 -12.89 7.99 -9.00
C GLY A 4 -12.97 8.81 -10.28
N CYS A 5 -13.23 8.16 -11.41
CA CYS A 5 -13.49 8.86 -12.66
C CYS A 5 -14.67 8.22 -13.38
N THR A 6 -15.56 9.04 -13.93
CA THR A 6 -16.55 8.62 -14.91
C THR A 6 -16.57 9.61 -16.06
N SER A 7 -16.82 9.13 -17.27
CA SER A 7 -16.79 9.96 -18.46
C SER A 7 -17.88 9.57 -19.44
N THR A 8 -18.38 10.58 -20.15
CA THR A 8 -19.22 10.41 -21.32
C THR A 8 -18.45 11.00 -22.49
N LEU A 9 -17.57 10.17 -23.07
CA LEU A 9 -16.83 10.52 -24.27
C LEU A 9 -17.70 10.27 -25.50
N VAL A 10 -17.56 11.14 -26.50
CA VAL A 10 -18.41 11.06 -27.69
C VAL A 10 -18.04 9.86 -28.57
N SER A 11 -19.07 9.15 -29.02
CA SER A 11 -18.97 8.07 -29.99
C SER A 11 -18.92 8.59 -31.42
N HIS A 12 -18.29 7.83 -32.32
CA HIS A 12 -18.26 8.11 -33.75
C HIS A 12 -19.68 8.46 -34.30
N GLY A 13 -19.83 9.59 -34.99
CA GLY A 13 -21.10 10.05 -35.58
C GLY A 13 -22.01 10.90 -34.69
N ARG A 14 -21.58 11.36 -33.51
CA ARG A 14 -22.26 12.37 -32.67
C ARG A 14 -21.35 13.56 -32.36
N GLU A 15 -20.70 14.03 -33.41
CA GLU A 15 -19.57 14.95 -33.36
C GLU A 15 -19.94 16.36 -32.87
N ASP A 16 -21.23 16.67 -32.81
CA ASP A 16 -21.86 17.91 -32.32
C ASP A 16 -21.85 18.07 -30.79
N ARG A 17 -21.45 17.03 -30.04
CA ARG A 17 -21.55 17.00 -28.57
C ARG A 17 -20.22 17.23 -27.87
N SER A 18 -20.24 18.00 -26.78
CA SER A 18 -19.13 18.12 -25.83
C SER A 18 -18.94 16.82 -25.05
N SER A 19 -17.70 16.40 -24.83
CA SER A 19 -17.38 15.31 -23.91
C SER A 19 -17.42 15.82 -22.47
N ARG A 20 -17.82 14.96 -21.53
CA ARG A 20 -17.85 15.27 -20.09
C ARG A 20 -17.04 14.25 -19.32
N ILE A 21 -16.25 14.72 -18.38
CA ILE A 21 -15.43 13.91 -17.49
C ILE A 21 -15.70 14.40 -16.08
N HIS A 22 -16.00 13.47 -15.18
CA HIS A 22 -16.17 13.74 -13.76
C HIS A 22 -15.08 12.99 -13.02
N ILE A 23 -14.18 13.73 -12.38
CA ILE A 23 -13.10 13.18 -11.59
C ILE A 23 -13.38 13.53 -10.12
N ALA A 24 -13.43 12.53 -9.26
CA ALA A 24 -13.56 12.70 -7.82
C ALA A 24 -12.26 12.30 -7.15
N LEU A 25 -11.68 13.22 -6.38
CA LEU A 25 -10.58 12.92 -5.46
C LEU A 25 -11.14 12.95 -4.04
N CYS A 26 -10.98 11.85 -3.31
CA CYS A 26 -11.45 11.74 -1.93
C CYS A 26 -10.29 11.41 -0.99
N GLN A 27 -10.36 11.94 0.23
CA GLN A 27 -9.53 11.48 1.32
C GLN A 27 -10.27 10.44 2.15
N GLY A 28 -9.50 9.67 2.93
CA GLY A 28 -10.03 8.55 3.69
C GLY A 28 -11.11 8.93 4.72
N HIS A 29 -11.29 10.21 5.05
CA HIS A 29 -12.35 10.72 5.94
C HIS A 29 -13.65 11.12 5.22
N GLY A 30 -13.76 10.91 3.91
CA GLY A 30 -15.01 11.12 3.16
C GLY A 30 -15.24 12.54 2.64
N LYS A 31 -14.32 13.49 2.87
CA LYS A 31 -14.29 14.76 2.12
C LYS A 31 -13.41 14.65 0.88
N GLY A 32 -13.69 15.49 -0.09
CA GLY A 32 -12.95 15.48 -1.35
C GLY A 32 -13.32 16.64 -2.26
N ILE A 33 -12.87 16.55 -3.50
CA ILE A 33 -13.19 17.47 -4.58
C ILE A 33 -13.72 16.70 -5.79
N ILE A 34 -14.76 17.23 -6.42
CA ILE A 34 -15.26 16.79 -7.71
C ILE A 34 -14.87 17.83 -8.73
N MET A 35 -14.18 17.38 -9.77
CA MET A 35 -13.85 18.14 -10.96
C MET A 35 -14.81 17.73 -12.08
N ASN A 36 -15.60 18.68 -12.54
CA ASN A 36 -16.46 18.55 -13.71
C ASN A 36 -15.73 19.18 -14.89
N VAL A 37 -15.21 18.35 -15.78
CA VAL A 37 -14.49 18.77 -16.97
C VAL A 37 -15.41 18.63 -18.18
N ARG A 38 -15.50 19.69 -18.96
CA ARG A 38 -16.15 19.71 -20.27
C ARG A 38 -15.08 19.93 -21.31
N LEU A 39 -15.07 19.07 -22.34
CA LEU A 39 -14.20 19.25 -23.50
C LEU A 39 -15.01 19.86 -24.65
N GLY A 40 -14.50 20.96 -25.19
CA GLY A 40 -15.15 21.75 -26.24
C GLY A 40 -15.38 20.97 -27.53
N CYS A 41 -16.48 21.25 -28.21
CA CYS A 41 -16.70 20.80 -29.58
C CYS A 41 -16.02 21.75 -30.56
N ALA A 42 -15.67 21.29 -31.76
CA ALA A 42 -15.02 22.11 -32.79
C ALA A 42 -15.84 23.34 -33.22
N ASP A 43 -17.16 23.34 -32.98
CA ASP A 43 -18.08 24.39 -33.45
C ASP A 43 -18.27 25.56 -32.46
N GLU A 44 -17.72 25.52 -31.23
CA GLU A 44 -17.77 26.67 -30.30
C GLU A 44 -16.75 27.78 -30.67
N ASP A 45 -16.05 27.63 -31.80
CA ASP A 45 -15.15 28.63 -32.37
C ASP A 45 -15.85 29.65 -33.28
N GLU A 46 -17.09 29.40 -33.70
CA GLU A 46 -17.84 30.31 -34.59
C GLU A 46 -18.81 31.20 -33.81
N ASP A 47 -18.31 32.28 -33.21
CA ASP A 47 -19.14 33.46 -32.96
C ASP A 47 -18.41 34.76 -33.33
N GLN A 48 -18.79 35.24 -34.51
CA GLN A 48 -19.01 36.65 -34.90
C GLN A 48 -17.82 37.61 -34.94
N ASP A 49 -17.02 37.50 -36.00
CA ASP A 49 -16.66 38.68 -36.79
C ASP A 49 -16.89 38.35 -38.27
N LYS A 50 -18.02 38.83 -38.79
CA LYS A 50 -18.29 38.87 -40.23
C LYS A 50 -17.58 40.08 -40.80
N ASP A 51 -16.29 39.94 -41.08
CA ASP A 51 -15.64 40.74 -42.11
C ASP A 51 -15.10 39.81 -43.19
N GLU A 52 -15.70 39.94 -44.37
CA GLU A 52 -15.28 39.28 -45.60
C GLU A 52 -13.86 39.72 -45.99
N GLU A 53 -13.17 38.83 -46.73
CA GLU A 53 -11.88 39.03 -47.43
C GLU A 53 -10.59 38.61 -46.70
N ASN A 54 -10.32 37.30 -46.64
CA ASN A 54 -9.23 36.70 -47.42
C ASN A 54 -9.16 35.18 -47.24
N SER A 55 -9.38 34.45 -48.33
CA SER A 55 -9.14 33.02 -48.43
C SER A 55 -7.64 32.72 -48.49
N ASN A 56 -7.10 32.05 -47.46
CA ASN A 56 -6.20 30.89 -47.55
C ASN A 56 -5.48 30.63 -46.22
N GLU A 57 -6.13 29.86 -45.35
CA GLU A 57 -5.57 28.90 -44.37
C GLU A 57 -6.65 28.61 -43.32
N THR A 58 -7.67 27.83 -43.73
CA THR A 58 -8.58 27.21 -42.75
C THR A 58 -7.79 26.13 -42.02
N ASN A 59 -7.09 26.52 -40.95
CA ASN A 59 -6.69 25.59 -39.89
C ASN A 59 -7.96 25.07 -39.23
N ASN A 60 -8.54 24.05 -39.86
CA ASN A 60 -9.65 23.28 -39.37
C ASN A 60 -9.17 22.66 -38.05
N VAL A 61 -9.55 23.23 -36.90
CA VAL A 61 -9.15 22.72 -35.57
C VAL A 61 -9.82 21.37 -35.39
N LYS A 62 -9.14 20.32 -35.85
CA LYS A 62 -9.65 18.96 -35.85
C LYS A 62 -9.96 18.55 -34.41
N ARG A 63 -11.21 18.17 -34.14
CA ARG A 63 -11.68 17.67 -32.84
C ARG A 63 -10.74 16.57 -32.30
N ARG A 64 -10.56 16.53 -30.98
CA ARG A 64 -9.82 15.44 -30.32
C ARG A 64 -10.46 14.09 -30.67
N SER A 65 -9.64 13.12 -31.05
CA SER A 65 -10.07 11.74 -31.18
C SER A 65 -10.42 11.18 -29.80
N ARG A 66 -11.20 10.10 -29.76
CA ARG A 66 -11.50 9.42 -28.49
C ARG A 66 -10.23 9.02 -27.73
N LEU A 67 -9.19 8.59 -28.43
CA LEU A 67 -7.92 8.22 -27.82
C LEU A 67 -7.21 9.43 -27.21
N GLU A 68 -7.24 10.58 -27.89
CA GLU A 68 -6.70 11.84 -27.34
C GLU A 68 -7.53 12.35 -26.15
N GLU A 69 -8.86 12.17 -26.15
CA GLU A 69 -9.71 12.49 -24.99
C GLU A 69 -9.44 11.55 -23.79
N GLU A 70 -9.18 10.26 -24.04
CA GLU A 70 -8.80 9.28 -23.01
C GLU A 70 -7.39 9.56 -22.44
N GLU A 71 -6.42 9.94 -23.30
CA GLU A 71 -5.08 10.35 -22.87
C GLU A 71 -5.11 11.62 -22.03
N LEU A 72 -5.87 12.63 -22.48
CA LEU A 72 -6.08 13.87 -21.73
C LEU A 72 -6.73 13.61 -20.38
N MET A 73 -7.73 12.72 -20.32
CA MET A 73 -8.34 12.30 -19.06
C MET A 73 -7.33 11.67 -18.11
N ALA A 74 -6.45 10.79 -18.62
CA ALA A 74 -5.41 10.17 -17.80
C ALA A 74 -4.42 11.21 -17.26
N GLN A 75 -3.99 12.16 -18.09
CA GLN A 75 -3.13 13.27 -17.68
C GLN A 75 -3.80 14.14 -16.62
N LEU A 76 -5.08 14.51 -16.82
CA LEU A 76 -5.85 15.25 -15.82
C LEU A 76 -5.90 14.51 -14.49
N ILE A 77 -6.21 13.21 -14.49
CA ILE A 77 -6.29 12.41 -13.26
C ILE A 77 -4.94 12.44 -12.52
N LEU A 78 -3.83 12.18 -13.22
CA LEU A 78 -2.50 12.13 -12.61
C LEU A 78 -2.08 13.49 -12.07
N SER A 79 -2.22 14.55 -12.86
CA SER A 79 -1.90 15.92 -12.42
C SER A 79 -2.80 16.37 -11.27
N SER A 80 -4.07 15.96 -11.23
CA SER A 80 -4.95 16.27 -10.11
C SER A 80 -4.49 15.60 -8.81
N VAL A 81 -4.03 14.34 -8.87
CA VAL A 81 -3.54 13.62 -7.69
C VAL A 81 -2.26 14.27 -7.15
N ASP A 82 -1.36 14.66 -8.05
CA ASP A 82 -0.09 15.30 -7.71
C ASP A 82 -0.30 16.72 -7.14
N THR A 83 -1.00 17.58 -7.88
CA THR A 83 -1.17 19.00 -7.53
C THR A 83 -2.20 19.24 -6.43
N LEU A 84 -3.31 18.50 -6.43
CA LEU A 84 -4.41 18.72 -5.47
C LEU A 84 -4.34 17.76 -4.29
N GLY A 85 -3.43 16.78 -4.31
CA GLY A 85 -3.16 15.91 -3.17
C GLY A 85 -2.70 16.68 -1.94
N GLU A 86 -1.83 17.68 -2.14
CA GLU A 86 -1.34 18.58 -1.09
C GLU A 86 -2.43 19.56 -0.63
N VAL A 87 -3.18 20.17 -1.56
CA VAL A 87 -4.31 21.07 -1.24
C VAL A 87 -5.39 20.36 -0.40
N LEU A 88 -5.69 19.09 -0.73
CA LEU A 88 -6.63 18.28 0.06
C LEU A 88 -6.12 18.01 1.48
N ALA A 89 -4.81 17.98 1.72
CA ALA A 89 -4.26 17.89 3.07
C ALA A 89 -4.59 19.15 3.91
N ASP A 90 -4.62 20.33 3.29
CA ASP A 90 -4.93 21.60 3.95
C ASP A 90 -6.43 21.81 4.26
N ILE A 91 -7.35 21.18 3.50
CA ILE A 91 -8.81 21.21 3.76
C ILE A 91 -9.18 20.62 5.15
N GLN A 92 -8.21 20.04 5.86
CA GLN A 92 -8.34 19.58 7.25
C GLN A 92 -8.62 20.72 8.26
N VAL A 93 -8.25 21.97 7.98
CA VAL A 93 -8.18 23.02 9.02
C VAL A 93 -9.52 23.74 9.29
N GLU A 94 -10.43 23.87 8.32
CA GLU A 94 -11.67 24.64 8.50
C GLU A 94 -12.87 23.76 8.91
N ALA A 95 -12.81 23.32 10.15
CA ALA A 95 -13.84 22.64 10.92
C ALA A 95 -15.08 23.51 11.26
N LYS A 96 -15.51 24.44 10.40
CA LYS A 96 -16.77 25.16 10.58
C LYS A 96 -17.68 24.85 9.41
N ASN A 97 -18.96 24.62 9.69
CA ASN A 97 -20.06 24.53 8.73
C ASN A 97 -20.26 25.86 7.97
N ILE A 98 -19.22 26.33 7.32
CA ILE A 98 -19.23 27.38 6.32
C ILE A 98 -19.15 26.60 5.01
N ALA A 99 -20.00 26.95 4.03
CA ALA A 99 -19.84 26.44 2.68
C ALA A 99 -18.35 26.58 2.32
N LEU A 100 -17.69 25.48 1.94
CA LEU A 100 -16.29 25.46 1.54
C LEU A 100 -16.19 26.28 0.24
N ASP A 101 -16.09 27.60 0.37
CA ASP A 101 -15.82 28.55 -0.71
C ASP A 101 -14.30 28.60 -0.90
N ILE A 102 -13.70 27.43 -1.13
CA ILE A 102 -12.29 27.30 -1.43
C ILE A 102 -12.17 27.54 -2.94
N ASP A 103 -11.60 28.68 -3.29
CA ASP A 103 -11.20 28.99 -4.67
C ASP A 103 -9.96 28.16 -4.99
N ILE A 104 -10.18 26.97 -5.56
CA ILE A 104 -9.10 26.06 -5.96
C ILE A 104 -8.55 26.57 -7.28
N ASP A 105 -7.28 26.98 -7.26
CA ASP A 105 -6.58 27.41 -8.46
C ASP A 105 -6.59 26.29 -9.52
N THR A 106 -7.05 26.64 -10.72
CA THR A 106 -7.13 25.72 -11.88
C THR A 106 -6.00 25.94 -12.88
N ASP A 107 -5.04 26.83 -12.57
CA ASP A 107 -3.95 27.18 -13.46
C ASP A 107 -3.07 25.99 -13.86
N TRP A 108 -2.93 25.00 -12.97
CA TRP A 108 -2.17 23.77 -13.21
C TRP A 108 -2.67 22.95 -14.41
N CYS A 109 -3.96 23.07 -14.77
CA CYS A 109 -4.54 22.29 -15.86
C CYS A 109 -4.65 23.04 -17.18
N LYS A 110 -4.22 24.31 -17.25
CA LYS A 110 -4.34 25.14 -18.47
C LYS A 110 -3.60 24.57 -19.67
N ASP A 111 -2.44 23.95 -19.44
CA ASP A 111 -1.66 23.31 -20.50
C ASP A 111 -2.31 22.00 -21.00
N ILE A 112 -3.12 21.37 -20.15
CA ILE A 112 -3.88 20.15 -20.46
C ILE A 112 -5.20 20.50 -21.17
N LEU A 113 -5.96 21.46 -20.62
CA LEU A 113 -7.20 22.03 -21.16
C LEU A 113 -6.92 23.23 -22.08
N ASN A 114 -6.14 22.96 -23.12
CA ASN A 114 -5.57 23.99 -23.99
C ASN A 114 -6.44 24.39 -25.20
N ARG A 115 -7.68 23.89 -25.32
CA ARG A 115 -8.59 24.23 -26.43
C ARG A 115 -9.72 25.14 -25.97
N LYS A 116 -10.16 26.01 -26.89
CA LYS A 116 -11.34 26.85 -26.68
C LYS A 116 -12.58 25.96 -26.50
N GLY A 117 -13.40 26.31 -25.50
CA GLY A 117 -14.56 25.51 -25.08
C GLY A 117 -14.24 24.40 -24.06
N ASP A 118 -12.96 24.13 -23.78
CA ASP A 118 -12.60 23.33 -22.62
C ASP A 118 -12.84 24.13 -21.33
N SER A 119 -13.40 23.47 -20.32
CA SER A 119 -13.63 24.09 -19.02
C SER A 119 -13.55 23.06 -17.92
N ILE A 120 -13.06 23.47 -16.75
CA ILE A 120 -13.09 22.68 -15.52
C ILE A 120 -13.82 23.47 -14.44
N GLU A 121 -14.68 22.78 -13.70
CA GLU A 121 -15.30 23.30 -12.49
C GLU A 121 -14.91 22.38 -11.34
N VAL A 122 -14.25 22.92 -10.32
CA VAL A 122 -13.85 22.16 -9.14
C VAL A 122 -14.77 22.53 -7.99
N SER A 123 -15.34 21.53 -7.33
CA SER A 123 -16.27 21.71 -6.22
C SER A 123 -15.91 20.77 -5.07
N PRO A 124 -15.82 21.25 -3.83
CA PRO A 124 -15.63 20.39 -2.68
C PRO A 124 -16.91 19.61 -2.38
N PHE A 125 -16.76 18.39 -1.86
CA PHE A 125 -17.87 17.57 -1.40
C PHE A 125 -17.56 16.89 -0.07
N ASN A 126 -18.62 16.50 0.63
CA ASN A 126 -18.56 15.69 1.85
C ASN A 126 -19.55 14.55 1.73
N MET A 127 -19.08 13.31 1.67
CA MET A 127 -19.93 12.11 1.56
C MET A 127 -20.62 11.73 2.88
N LEU A 128 -20.28 12.37 4.01
CA LEU A 128 -20.85 12.07 5.33
C LEU A 128 -21.91 13.11 5.75
N PRO A 129 -23.06 12.68 6.32
CA PRO A 129 -23.79 13.54 7.25
C PRO A 129 -22.91 13.71 8.50
N SER A 130 -22.66 14.95 8.89
CA SER A 130 -21.62 15.34 9.87
C SER A 130 -21.52 14.42 11.11
N PRO A 131 -20.43 13.69 11.31
CA PRO A 131 -19.82 13.65 12.63
C PRO A 131 -19.07 14.97 12.79
N SER A 132 -19.31 15.65 13.91
CA SER A 132 -18.70 16.92 14.26
C SER A 132 -17.18 16.91 14.01
N PRO A 133 -16.60 18.00 13.50
CA PRO A 133 -15.19 18.05 13.22
C PRO A 133 -14.37 17.86 14.51
N VAL A 134 -13.35 17.03 14.41
CA VAL A 134 -12.50 16.58 15.51
C VAL A 134 -11.44 17.65 15.78
N SER A 135 -11.80 18.71 16.51
CA SER A 135 -10.93 19.85 16.78
C SER A 135 -10.14 19.74 18.11
N SER A 136 -9.95 18.53 18.64
CA SER A 136 -9.16 18.28 19.86
C SER A 136 -8.69 16.81 19.94
N GLU A 137 -7.55 16.55 20.56
CA GLU A 137 -7.04 15.19 20.84
C GLU A 137 -8.11 14.30 21.53
N SER A 138 -8.95 14.90 22.38
CA SER A 138 -10.08 14.22 23.03
C SER A 138 -11.12 13.70 22.06
N ALA A 139 -11.34 14.37 20.93
CA ALA A 139 -12.32 13.96 19.94
C ALA A 139 -11.75 12.89 18.98
N ALA A 140 -10.43 12.90 18.70
CA ALA A 140 -9.78 11.88 17.87
C ALA A 140 -9.77 10.53 18.59
N SER A 141 -9.48 10.57 19.90
CA SER A 141 -9.66 9.47 20.82
C SER A 141 -11.12 8.95 20.82
N GLY A 142 -12.10 9.85 20.83
CA GLY A 142 -13.52 9.49 20.70
C GLY A 142 -13.86 8.78 19.38
N ALA A 143 -13.39 9.28 18.24
CA ALA A 143 -13.63 8.66 16.93
C ALA A 143 -13.03 7.26 16.82
N VAL A 144 -11.82 7.05 17.35
CA VAL A 144 -11.20 5.73 17.45
C VAL A 144 -12.01 4.81 18.36
N GLN A 145 -12.52 5.30 19.49
CA GLN A 145 -13.34 4.52 20.40
C GLN A 145 -14.65 4.09 19.76
N ASP A 146 -15.33 4.98 19.06
CA ASP A 146 -16.55 4.67 18.32
C ASP A 146 -16.29 3.65 17.19
N ALA A 147 -15.15 3.77 16.51
CA ALA A 147 -14.71 2.78 15.51
C ALA A 147 -14.47 1.40 16.15
N ALA A 148 -13.72 1.33 17.26
CA ALA A 148 -13.50 0.08 17.97
C ALA A 148 -14.82 -0.55 18.45
N GLN A 149 -15.73 0.28 18.97
CA GLN A 149 -17.04 -0.17 19.43
C GLN A 149 -17.86 -0.79 18.30
N ARG A 150 -17.84 -0.22 17.08
CA ARG A 150 -18.52 -0.78 15.90
C ARG A 150 -18.02 -2.19 15.53
N VAL A 151 -16.70 -2.40 15.59
CA VAL A 151 -16.09 -3.72 15.32
C VAL A 151 -16.45 -4.73 16.43
N ILE A 152 -16.51 -4.29 17.68
CA ILE A 152 -16.84 -5.15 18.84
C ILE A 152 -18.31 -5.54 18.84
N SER A 153 -19.21 -4.57 18.67
CA SER A 153 -20.65 -4.80 18.83
C SER A 153 -21.26 -5.60 17.69
N LYS A 154 -20.62 -5.58 16.50
CA LYS A 154 -21.17 -6.15 15.26
C LYS A 154 -22.57 -5.61 14.93
N ASP A 155 -22.92 -4.42 15.47
CA ASP A 155 -24.26 -3.82 15.32
C ASP A 155 -24.56 -3.50 13.86
N ASP A 156 -23.52 -3.18 13.08
CA ASP A 156 -23.57 -3.13 11.63
C ASP A 156 -22.97 -4.44 11.11
N ALA A 157 -23.81 -5.36 10.63
CA ALA A 157 -23.42 -6.70 10.16
C ALA A 157 -22.38 -6.69 9.02
N ALA A 158 -21.99 -5.51 8.53
CA ALA A 158 -20.98 -5.29 7.50
C ALA A 158 -19.59 -4.85 8.01
N THR A 159 -19.44 -4.43 9.28
CA THR A 159 -18.17 -3.84 9.77
C THR A 159 -17.38 -4.81 10.66
N ASP A 160 -16.56 -5.66 10.03
CA ASP A 160 -15.72 -6.66 10.71
C ASP A 160 -14.25 -6.22 10.87
N ALA A 161 -13.86 -5.14 10.19
CA ALA A 161 -12.54 -4.52 10.32
C ALA A 161 -12.62 -3.01 10.13
N ILE A 162 -11.71 -2.25 10.74
CA ILE A 162 -11.51 -0.81 10.51
C ILE A 162 -10.02 -0.48 10.45
N LEU A 163 -9.62 0.27 9.43
CA LEU A 163 -8.28 0.83 9.31
C LEU A 163 -8.21 2.22 9.97
N ILE A 164 -7.19 2.43 10.79
CA ILE A 164 -6.86 3.69 11.45
C ILE A 164 -5.51 4.15 10.93
N ALA A 165 -5.45 5.34 10.36
CA ALA A 165 -4.24 5.90 9.77
C ALA A 165 -3.65 7.00 10.64
N PRO A 166 -2.32 7.19 10.62
CA PRO A 166 -1.70 8.39 11.17
C PRO A 166 -2.13 9.63 10.38
N HIS A 167 -2.32 10.72 11.09
CA HIS A 167 -2.76 12.01 10.58
C HIS A 167 -1.85 13.09 11.13
N ALA A 168 -0.95 13.58 10.27
CA ALA A 168 -0.05 14.68 10.58
C ALA A 168 -0.81 16.01 10.59
N SER A 169 -0.66 16.79 11.65
CA SER A 169 -1.15 18.17 11.75
C SER A 169 0.00 19.11 11.45
N ILE A 170 -0.11 19.93 10.41
CA ILE A 170 0.91 20.92 10.03
C ILE A 170 0.57 22.25 10.69
N SER A 171 1.53 22.85 11.40
CA SER A 171 1.38 24.21 11.92
C SER A 171 2.09 25.19 11.00
N ASN A 172 1.34 26.05 10.31
CA ASN A 172 1.92 27.17 9.58
C ASN A 172 2.35 28.25 10.57
N SER A 173 3.65 28.34 10.84
CA SER A 173 4.20 29.54 11.46
C SER A 173 4.08 30.69 10.45
N ASN A 174 3.27 31.70 10.79
CA ASN A 174 3.09 32.91 9.96
C ASN A 174 4.35 33.80 9.96
N SER A 175 5.52 33.28 9.63
CA SER A 175 6.69 34.08 9.28
C SER A 175 6.78 34.19 7.77
N LYS A 176 6.48 35.38 7.24
CA LYS A 176 6.77 35.77 5.86
C LYS A 176 8.29 35.71 5.62
N SER A 177 8.84 34.55 5.28
CA SER A 177 10.14 34.41 4.65
C SER A 177 9.92 33.83 3.26
N SER A 178 10.47 34.50 2.25
CA SER A 178 10.23 34.28 0.82
C SER A 178 10.98 33.09 0.23
N ASP A 179 11.36 32.08 1.02
CA ASP A 179 12.05 30.89 0.54
C ASP A 179 11.31 29.64 1.06
N GLY A 180 10.79 28.84 0.13
CA GLY A 180 10.35 27.43 0.30
C GLY A 180 9.49 27.10 1.52
N ALA A 181 8.18 26.91 1.32
CA ALA A 181 7.25 26.45 2.34
C ALA A 181 7.51 24.97 2.71
N SER A 182 8.44 24.70 3.63
CA SER A 182 8.48 23.43 4.37
C SER A 182 7.70 23.60 5.66
N GLY A 183 6.42 23.23 5.66
CA GLY A 183 5.61 23.18 6.87
C GLY A 183 6.18 22.17 7.86
N ILE A 184 6.33 22.57 9.14
CA ILE A 184 6.79 21.66 10.20
C ILE A 184 5.58 20.84 10.68
N ILE A 185 5.70 19.51 10.62
CA ILE A 185 4.72 18.59 11.22
C ILE A 185 4.72 18.85 12.73
N SER A 186 3.60 19.30 13.27
CA SER A 186 3.47 19.71 14.67
C SER A 186 3.05 18.56 15.59
N SER A 187 2.28 17.60 15.08
CA SER A 187 1.90 16.38 15.79
C SER A 187 1.24 15.36 14.85
N ILE A 188 1.39 14.08 15.18
CA ILE A 188 0.74 12.93 14.55
C ILE A 188 -0.37 12.45 15.50
N SER A 189 -1.59 12.40 14.98
CA SER A 189 -2.75 11.80 15.66
C SER A 189 -3.23 10.57 14.89
N MET A 190 -4.05 9.71 15.50
CA MET A 190 -4.60 8.52 14.83
C MET A 190 -6.10 8.71 14.56
N ALA A 191 -6.54 8.47 13.33
CA ALA A 191 -7.95 8.63 12.95
C ALA A 191 -8.46 7.45 12.11
N PRO A 192 -9.68 6.94 12.38
CA PRO A 192 -10.28 5.88 11.57
C PRO A 192 -10.62 6.37 10.17
N LEU A 193 -10.44 5.51 9.17
CA LEU A 193 -10.92 5.78 7.82
C LEU A 193 -12.45 5.61 7.76
N ALA A 194 -13.11 6.46 6.97
CA ALA A 194 -14.52 6.38 6.65
C ALA A 194 -14.83 5.14 5.78
N HIS A 195 -13.89 4.77 4.89
CA HIS A 195 -13.96 3.57 4.07
C HIS A 195 -12.69 2.74 4.22
N ASN A 196 -12.87 1.46 4.50
CA ASN A 196 -11.75 0.52 4.60
C ASN A 196 -11.35 0.06 3.21
N VAL A 197 -10.22 0.59 2.73
CA VAL A 197 -9.55 0.10 1.54
C VAL A 197 -8.15 -0.26 1.95
N ILE A 198 -7.83 -1.54 1.89
CA ILE A 198 -6.51 -2.08 2.18
C ILE A 198 -5.76 -2.22 0.84
N PRO A 199 -4.53 -1.70 0.74
CA PRO A 199 -3.70 -1.90 -0.45
C PRO A 199 -3.50 -3.38 -0.80
N SER A 200 -3.20 -3.67 -2.06
CA SER A 200 -2.89 -5.04 -2.48
C SER A 200 -1.58 -5.54 -1.88
N ASP A 201 -1.52 -6.82 -1.49
CA ASP A 201 -0.34 -7.46 -0.87
C ASP A 201 0.17 -6.70 0.37
N PRO A 202 -0.70 -6.36 1.34
CA PRO A 202 -0.28 -5.64 2.54
C PRO A 202 0.55 -6.54 3.46
N ILE A 203 1.43 -5.92 4.24
CA ILE A 203 2.13 -6.57 5.34
C ILE A 203 1.32 -6.37 6.62
N ILE A 204 0.69 -7.43 7.12
CA ILE A 204 -0.12 -7.43 8.33
C ILE A 204 0.72 -7.92 9.50
N PHE A 205 0.90 -7.08 10.53
CA PHE A 205 1.57 -7.47 11.77
C PHE A 205 0.54 -7.65 12.89
N PRO A 206 0.06 -8.88 13.16
CA PRO A 206 -0.83 -9.16 14.27
C PRO A 206 -0.11 -9.06 15.62
N GLY A 207 -0.70 -8.35 16.58
CA GLY A 207 -0.14 -8.22 17.92
C GLY A 207 -1.11 -7.60 18.92
N SER A 208 -0.81 -7.79 20.22
CA SER A 208 -1.57 -7.11 21.28
C SER A 208 -1.12 -5.67 21.51
N PHE A 209 0.13 -5.34 21.15
CA PHE A 209 0.74 -3.99 21.26
C PHE A 209 0.44 -3.29 22.59
N ASN A 210 0.83 -3.90 23.72
CA ASN A 210 0.55 -3.36 25.05
C ASN A 210 1.80 -3.30 25.95
N PRO A 211 2.60 -2.21 25.85
CA PRO A 211 2.54 -1.15 24.83
C PRO A 211 3.23 -1.55 23.51
N PRO A 212 2.98 -0.86 22.38
CA PRO A 212 3.89 -0.93 21.24
C PRO A 212 5.29 -0.48 21.67
N HIS A 213 6.33 -0.98 20.99
CA HIS A 213 7.73 -0.60 21.26
C HIS A 213 8.60 -0.80 20.02
N MET A 214 9.85 -0.33 20.07
CA MET A 214 10.80 -0.38 18.94
C MET A 214 10.95 -1.76 18.33
N GLY A 215 11.04 -2.84 19.13
CA GLY A 215 11.08 -4.20 18.56
C GLY A 215 9.92 -4.56 17.62
N HIS A 216 8.72 -4.01 17.80
CA HIS A 216 7.64 -4.20 16.82
C HIS A 216 7.92 -3.42 15.52
N VAL A 217 8.38 -2.18 15.63
CA VAL A 217 8.70 -1.33 14.47
C VAL A 217 9.88 -1.92 13.68
N SER A 218 10.94 -2.33 14.36
CA SER A 218 12.10 -2.98 13.75
C SER A 218 11.73 -4.27 13.02
N LEU A 219 10.84 -5.10 13.61
CA LEU A 219 10.40 -6.34 12.98
C LEU A 219 9.55 -6.05 11.72
N ALA A 220 8.69 -5.04 11.77
CA ALA A 220 7.92 -4.61 10.62
C ALA A 220 8.82 -4.11 9.48
N GLN A 221 9.80 -3.25 9.77
CA GLN A 221 10.77 -2.76 8.78
C GLN A 221 11.61 -3.90 8.19
N ALA A 222 12.10 -4.82 9.02
CA ALA A 222 12.84 -5.98 8.56
C ALA A 222 11.98 -6.88 7.65
N ALA A 223 10.67 -6.98 7.92
CA ALA A 223 9.74 -7.66 7.04
C ALA A 223 9.55 -6.94 5.70
N VAL A 224 9.38 -5.60 5.70
CA VAL A 224 9.34 -4.79 4.46
C VAL A 224 10.62 -5.00 3.65
N LYS A 225 11.78 -4.89 4.28
CA LYS A 225 13.09 -5.12 3.65
C LYS A 225 13.18 -6.52 3.03
N THR A 226 12.83 -7.55 3.80
CA THR A 226 12.87 -8.95 3.36
C THR A 226 11.93 -9.21 2.20
N MET A 227 10.69 -8.72 2.27
CA MET A 227 9.71 -8.89 1.20
C MET A 227 10.07 -8.08 -0.04
N THR A 228 10.68 -6.91 0.12
CA THR A 228 11.15 -6.09 -1.01
C THR A 228 12.26 -6.81 -1.77
N LYS A 229 13.24 -7.38 -1.05
CA LYS A 229 14.27 -8.25 -1.65
C LYS A 229 13.62 -9.43 -2.39
N LYS A 230 12.71 -10.16 -1.72
CA LYS A 230 12.05 -11.36 -2.26
C LYS A 230 11.24 -11.06 -3.51
N LYS A 231 10.35 -10.07 -3.45
CA LYS A 231 9.49 -9.66 -4.57
C LYS A 231 10.33 -9.17 -5.74
N ARG A 232 11.40 -8.41 -5.47
CA ARG A 232 12.34 -7.97 -6.52
C ARG A 232 13.00 -9.16 -7.22
N THR A 233 13.50 -10.16 -6.47
CA THR A 233 14.07 -11.37 -7.06
C THR A 233 13.05 -12.11 -7.91
N GLU A 234 11.83 -12.33 -7.41
CA GLU A 234 10.76 -13.02 -8.16
C GLU A 234 10.39 -12.29 -9.44
N LEU A 235 10.27 -10.96 -9.39
CA LEU A 235 9.98 -10.15 -10.58
C LEU A 235 11.17 -10.15 -11.55
N MET A 236 12.41 -10.09 -11.06
CA MET A 236 13.61 -10.20 -11.90
C MET A 236 13.72 -11.57 -12.57
N GLU A 237 13.41 -12.65 -11.87
CA GLU A 237 13.39 -13.99 -12.44
C GLU A 237 12.30 -14.12 -13.51
N TYR A 238 11.13 -13.54 -13.29
CA TYR A 238 10.02 -13.58 -14.24
C TYR A 238 10.25 -12.72 -15.49
N PHE A 239 10.66 -11.45 -15.31
CA PHE A 239 10.88 -10.50 -16.41
C PHE A 239 12.26 -10.64 -17.06
N GLY A 240 13.29 -11.00 -16.30
CA GLY A 240 14.68 -11.10 -16.76
C GLY A 240 14.92 -12.23 -17.77
N THR A 241 14.12 -13.29 -17.72
CA THR A 241 14.11 -14.37 -18.73
C THR A 241 13.54 -13.92 -20.09
N SER A 242 12.82 -12.79 -20.16
CA SER A 242 12.32 -12.25 -21.44
C SER A 242 13.34 -11.33 -22.14
N ALA A 243 14.41 -10.91 -21.47
CA ALA A 243 15.42 -10.00 -22.02
C ALA A 243 16.61 -10.72 -22.71
N GLY A 244 16.67 -12.05 -22.63
CA GLY A 244 17.77 -12.86 -23.16
C GLY A 244 17.87 -12.92 -24.69
N ASP A 245 16.83 -12.53 -25.44
CA ASP A 245 16.79 -12.67 -26.90
C ASP A 245 17.22 -11.41 -27.69
N ILE A 246 17.67 -10.34 -27.02
CA ILE A 246 18.15 -9.10 -27.67
C ILE A 246 19.70 -8.99 -27.66
N ALA A 247 20.42 -10.05 -27.27
CA ALA A 247 21.89 -10.02 -27.18
C ALA A 247 22.62 -10.59 -28.41
N ASN A 248 21.96 -10.76 -29.56
CA ASN A 248 22.60 -11.35 -30.75
C ASN A 248 22.42 -10.56 -32.06
N SER A 249 22.43 -9.22 -31.99
CA SER A 249 22.62 -8.38 -33.17
C SER A 249 23.31 -7.05 -32.86
N SER A 250 24.63 -7.06 -32.71
CA SER A 250 25.49 -5.96 -33.19
C SER A 250 26.96 -6.23 -32.88
N SER A 251 27.62 -6.99 -33.74
CA SER A 251 28.97 -6.59 -34.15
C SER A 251 28.83 -5.43 -35.15
N SER A 252 29.62 -4.37 -34.92
CA SER A 252 29.91 -3.22 -35.79
C SER A 252 28.95 -2.02 -35.77
N GLY A 253 29.52 -0.82 -35.56
CA GLY A 253 28.96 0.42 -36.09
C GLY A 253 28.82 1.59 -35.10
N SER A 254 29.91 2.33 -34.92
CA SER A 254 30.04 3.67 -34.34
C SER A 254 28.95 4.72 -34.66
N GLY A 255 28.63 5.56 -33.66
CA GLY A 255 28.44 7.01 -33.84
C GLY A 255 27.03 7.59 -33.65
N ALA A 256 26.98 8.70 -32.90
CA ALA A 256 25.96 9.75 -32.83
C ALA A 256 24.91 9.71 -31.69
N SER A 257 24.94 10.81 -30.93
CA SER A 257 23.99 11.35 -29.98
C SER A 257 22.61 11.65 -30.60
N SER A 258 21.51 11.35 -29.88
CA SER A 258 20.37 12.25 -29.63
C SER A 258 19.13 11.52 -29.08
N SER A 259 18.48 12.18 -28.12
CA SER A 259 17.05 12.19 -27.77
C SER A 259 16.19 10.93 -27.97
N SER A 260 15.67 10.46 -26.84
CA SER A 260 14.39 9.78 -26.62
C SER A 260 13.37 9.90 -27.76
N SER A 261 13.05 8.78 -28.39
CA SER A 261 11.78 8.59 -29.10
C SER A 261 11.31 7.15 -28.91
N ALA A 262 10.13 7.03 -28.32
CA ALA A 262 9.35 5.80 -28.26
C ALA A 262 8.80 5.51 -29.66
N ALA A 263 9.37 4.53 -30.36
CA ALA A 263 8.74 3.88 -31.51
C ALA A 263 9.56 2.65 -31.95
N ALA A 264 9.12 1.45 -31.59
CA ALA A 264 9.33 0.25 -32.39
C ALA A 264 8.42 -0.89 -31.91
N ALA A 265 7.23 -0.99 -32.51
CA ALA A 265 6.45 -2.22 -32.53
C ALA A 265 6.57 -2.86 -33.91
N ALA A 266 6.93 -4.15 -33.94
CA ALA A 266 6.26 -5.22 -34.71
C ALA A 266 7.23 -6.33 -35.14
N SER A 267 7.08 -7.53 -34.57
CA SER A 267 6.52 -8.69 -35.30
C SER A 267 6.73 -10.01 -34.55
N SER A 268 5.67 -10.53 -33.95
CA SER A 268 5.20 -11.92 -34.14
C SER A 268 4.00 -12.20 -33.24
N SER A 269 3.15 -13.09 -33.73
CA SER A 269 1.74 -13.30 -33.42
C SER A 269 1.46 -13.99 -32.08
N SER A 270 0.77 -13.31 -31.16
CA SER A 270 -0.37 -13.82 -30.39
C SER A 270 -1.00 -12.68 -29.58
N SER A 271 -2.29 -12.79 -29.29
CA SER A 271 -3.19 -11.69 -28.88
C SER A 271 -2.80 -10.91 -27.62
N SER A 272 -3.02 -9.59 -27.66
CA SER A 272 -3.24 -8.68 -26.51
C SER A 272 -2.07 -8.34 -25.57
N SER A 273 -0.87 -8.91 -25.72
CA SER A 273 0.09 -8.95 -24.60
C SER A 273 1.15 -7.83 -24.42
N PRO A 274 1.58 -7.01 -25.40
CA PRO A 274 2.73 -6.12 -25.16
C PRO A 274 2.37 -4.89 -24.31
N MET A 275 1.27 -4.19 -24.63
CA MET A 275 0.85 -3.01 -23.86
C MET A 275 0.48 -3.34 -22.41
N LEU A 276 -0.18 -4.48 -22.18
CA LEU A 276 -0.57 -4.91 -20.84
C LEU A 276 0.63 -5.36 -20.01
N MET A 277 1.64 -5.95 -20.66
CA MET A 277 2.90 -6.31 -20.02
C MET A 277 3.79 -5.09 -19.75
N ASP A 278 3.76 -4.07 -20.62
CA ASP A 278 4.42 -2.77 -20.40
C ASP A 278 3.74 -1.97 -19.27
N LEU A 279 2.41 -2.04 -19.17
CA LEU A 279 1.63 -1.49 -18.07
C LEU A 279 1.95 -2.23 -16.76
N TRP A 280 2.12 -3.56 -16.82
CA TRP A 280 2.51 -4.39 -15.68
C TRP A 280 3.92 -4.09 -15.18
N ASN A 281 4.85 -3.96 -16.13
CA ASN A 281 6.23 -3.56 -15.90
C ASN A 281 6.33 -2.20 -15.21
N THR A 282 5.31 -1.35 -15.32
CA THR A 282 5.29 -0.01 -14.72
C THR A 282 4.58 0.04 -13.37
N SER A 283 3.43 -0.62 -13.20
CA SER A 283 2.65 -0.54 -11.96
C SER A 283 3.17 -1.42 -10.81
N GLU A 284 3.64 -2.64 -11.09
CA GLU A 284 4.08 -3.56 -10.04
C GLU A 284 5.60 -3.73 -9.98
N TYR A 285 6.32 -3.49 -11.07
CA TYR A 285 7.76 -3.76 -11.13
C TYR A 285 8.64 -2.52 -10.87
N GLN A 286 8.26 -1.34 -11.37
CA GLN A 286 9.03 -0.11 -11.13
C GLN A 286 9.17 0.24 -9.64
N PRO A 287 8.11 0.19 -8.80
CA PRO A 287 8.23 0.59 -7.40
C PRO A 287 9.28 -0.23 -6.65
N PHE A 288 9.43 -1.53 -6.96
CA PHE A 288 10.43 -2.39 -6.31
C PHE A 288 11.83 -2.22 -6.90
N LYS A 289 11.94 -1.82 -8.17
CA LYS A 289 13.22 -1.57 -8.84
C LYS A 289 13.80 -0.20 -8.48
N SER A 290 12.95 0.80 -8.22
CA SER A 290 13.38 2.16 -7.88
C SER A 290 13.87 2.31 -6.44
N VAL A 291 13.58 1.35 -5.56
CA VAL A 291 14.05 1.36 -4.17
C VAL A 291 15.55 1.10 -4.12
N ASP A 292 16.30 2.05 -3.56
CA ASP A 292 17.74 1.95 -3.34
C ASP A 292 18.10 0.69 -2.55
N ASN A 293 19.21 0.03 -2.93
CA ASN A 293 19.66 -1.18 -2.24
C ASN A 293 20.00 -0.95 -0.77
N ASP A 294 20.36 0.28 -0.41
CA ASP A 294 20.71 0.67 0.95
C ASP A 294 19.49 1.11 1.77
N LYS A 295 18.29 1.21 1.17
CA LYS A 295 17.05 1.68 1.82
C LYS A 295 15.85 0.76 1.57
N LEU A 296 16.09 -0.55 1.64
CA LEU A 296 15.09 -1.57 1.31
C LEU A 296 13.90 -1.61 2.27
N GLU A 297 14.08 -1.10 3.48
CA GLU A 297 13.05 -0.85 4.48
C GLU A 297 12.00 0.20 4.04
N ASN A 298 12.31 1.00 3.01
CA ASN A 298 11.36 1.91 2.34
C ASN A 298 10.70 1.26 1.12
N GLY A 299 10.61 -0.08 1.11
CA GLY A 299 9.88 -0.81 0.09
C GLY A 299 8.41 -0.38 -0.01
N PRO A 300 7.76 -0.61 -1.17
CA PRO A 300 6.42 -0.09 -1.46
C PRO A 300 5.28 -0.83 -0.73
N PHE A 301 5.59 -1.55 0.35
CA PHE A 301 4.60 -2.30 1.12
C PHE A 301 3.95 -1.44 2.19
N SER A 302 2.63 -1.46 2.24
CA SER A 302 1.87 -0.90 3.36
C SER A 302 1.91 -1.85 4.56
N VAL A 303 2.26 -1.33 5.73
CA VAL A 303 2.34 -2.09 6.99
C VAL A 303 1.13 -1.81 7.86
N LEU A 304 0.32 -2.81 8.15
CA LEU A 304 -0.83 -2.70 9.05
C LEU A 304 -0.57 -3.43 10.35
N PHE A 305 -0.42 -2.70 11.45
CA PHE A 305 -0.36 -3.25 12.80
C PHE A 305 -1.77 -3.69 13.21
N GLU A 306 -2.00 -4.99 13.20
CA GLU A 306 -3.34 -5.56 13.37
C GLU A 306 -3.60 -5.97 14.82
N MET A 307 -4.74 -5.54 15.34
CA MET A 307 -5.19 -5.85 16.69
C MET A 307 -6.59 -6.47 16.65
N SER A 308 -6.67 -7.75 17.02
CA SER A 308 -7.95 -8.43 17.25
C SER A 308 -8.65 -7.81 18.46
N LEU A 309 -9.85 -7.27 18.25
CA LEU A 309 -10.71 -6.81 19.33
C LEU A 309 -11.53 -7.94 19.96
N THR A 310 -11.69 -9.06 19.26
CA THR A 310 -12.32 -10.26 19.77
C THR A 310 -11.32 -11.41 19.81
N ASN A 311 -11.33 -12.19 20.88
CA ASN A 311 -10.47 -13.36 21.04
C ASN A 311 -11.33 -14.62 21.09
N ALA A 312 -10.77 -15.76 20.63
CA ALA A 312 -11.46 -17.05 20.75
C ALA A 312 -11.61 -17.48 22.22
N ASP A 313 -10.60 -17.23 23.04
CA ASP A 313 -10.49 -17.75 24.41
C ASP A 313 -10.56 -16.67 25.52
N LYS A 314 -10.80 -15.41 25.15
CA LYS A 314 -10.80 -14.26 26.08
C LYS A 314 -11.99 -13.36 25.78
N PRO A 315 -12.47 -12.58 26.77
CA PRO A 315 -13.46 -11.55 26.50
C PRO A 315 -12.96 -10.58 25.41
N PRO A 316 -13.89 -9.96 24.65
CA PRO A 316 -13.55 -8.86 23.76
C PRO A 316 -12.80 -7.75 24.50
N MET A 317 -11.89 -7.09 23.79
CA MET A 317 -11.22 -5.89 24.28
C MET A 317 -12.22 -4.75 24.44
N GLU A 318 -12.14 -3.98 25.52
CA GLU A 318 -12.94 -2.77 25.65
C GLU A 318 -12.51 -1.72 24.61
N ALA A 319 -13.46 -0.99 24.05
CA ALA A 319 -13.19 0.04 23.04
C ALA A 319 -12.21 1.12 23.56
N SER A 320 -12.32 1.49 24.85
CA SER A 320 -11.41 2.43 25.52
C SER A 320 -9.96 1.94 25.56
N GLU A 321 -9.74 0.63 25.79
CA GLU A 321 -8.41 0.03 25.78
C GLU A 321 -7.84 -0.07 24.36
N ALA A 322 -8.68 -0.36 23.36
CA ALA A 322 -8.27 -0.30 21.95
C ALA A 322 -7.82 1.12 21.57
N THR A 323 -8.61 2.14 21.95
CA THR A 323 -8.27 3.55 21.75
C THR A 323 -6.96 3.94 22.42
N ARG A 324 -6.76 3.54 23.67
CA ARG A 324 -5.50 3.78 24.39
C ARG A 324 -4.31 3.21 23.62
N ARG A 325 -4.38 1.96 23.17
CA ARG A 325 -3.27 1.32 22.44
C ARG A 325 -3.00 1.94 21.08
N VAL A 326 -4.05 2.33 20.35
CA VAL A 326 -3.93 3.09 19.10
C VAL A 326 -3.25 4.44 19.37
N GLY A 327 -3.60 5.13 20.45
CA GLY A 327 -2.96 6.39 20.85
C GLY A 327 -1.45 6.25 21.07
N LEU A 328 -1.00 5.15 21.69
CA LEU A 328 0.43 4.87 21.90
C LEU A 328 1.23 4.75 20.59
N PHE A 329 0.61 4.35 19.48
CA PHE A 329 1.27 4.39 18.17
C PHE A 329 1.48 5.83 17.68
N GLY A 330 0.52 6.72 17.90
CA GLY A 330 0.67 8.15 17.59
C GLY A 330 1.77 8.81 18.42
N GLU A 331 1.81 8.53 19.73
CA GLU A 331 2.87 9.00 20.63
C GLU A 331 4.26 8.53 20.17
N MET A 332 4.38 7.25 19.81
CA MET A 332 5.61 6.68 19.27
C MET A 332 6.05 7.35 17.95
N ALA A 333 5.11 7.59 17.05
CA ALA A 333 5.40 8.28 15.79
C ALA A 333 5.88 9.72 16.03
N ASN A 334 5.32 10.42 17.01
CA ASN A 334 5.76 11.76 17.41
C ASN A 334 7.17 11.76 18.01
N ALA A 335 7.48 10.83 18.91
CA ALA A 335 8.80 10.73 19.53
C ALA A 335 9.92 10.54 18.48
N ASN A 336 9.65 9.74 17.44
CA ASN A 336 10.59 9.51 16.35
C ASN A 336 10.79 10.74 15.43
N SER A 337 9.84 11.69 15.41
CA SER A 337 9.93 12.91 14.59
C SER A 337 10.73 14.04 15.24
N SER A 338 10.92 14.02 16.56
CA SER A 338 11.65 15.07 17.29
C SER A 338 13.16 14.83 17.39
N ASP A 339 13.65 13.61 17.11
CA ASP A 339 15.06 13.22 17.25
C ASP A 339 15.90 13.44 15.97
N SER A 340 15.31 13.92 14.86
CA SER A 340 16.04 14.15 13.61
C SER A 340 16.93 15.41 13.59
N ASP A 341 16.86 16.26 14.62
CA ASP A 341 17.60 17.54 14.71
C ASP A 341 18.86 17.48 15.60
N SER A 342 19.23 16.32 16.15
CA SER A 342 20.49 16.18 16.90
C SER A 342 21.63 15.61 16.04
N ASP A 343 22.60 16.45 15.70
CA ASP A 343 23.93 16.14 15.14
C ASP A 343 24.78 15.24 16.07
N SER A 344 24.27 14.08 16.48
CA SER A 344 25.05 13.09 17.22
C SER A 344 25.44 11.92 16.32
N ASP A 345 26.75 11.81 16.05
CA ASP A 345 27.46 10.70 15.39
C ASP A 345 27.36 9.36 16.17
N SER A 346 26.18 8.99 16.66
CA SER A 346 25.92 7.67 17.23
C SER A 346 25.19 6.82 16.19
N ASP A 347 25.81 5.70 15.79
CA ASP A 347 25.31 4.62 14.93
C ASP A 347 24.00 3.94 15.43
N SER A 348 23.24 4.58 16.31
CA SER A 348 21.86 4.18 16.60
C SER A 348 20.96 4.79 15.54
N ASP A 349 20.85 4.12 14.39
CA ASP A 349 19.80 4.38 13.41
C ASP A 349 18.48 4.52 14.16
N GLY A 350 17.94 5.74 14.24
CA GLY A 350 16.66 6.00 14.86
C GLY A 350 15.58 5.23 14.10
N ILE A 351 15.02 4.18 14.72
CA ILE A 351 14.04 3.31 14.07
C ILE A 351 12.71 4.06 13.97
N ALA A 352 12.49 4.68 12.81
CA ALA A 352 11.25 5.37 12.47
C ALA A 352 10.10 4.39 12.17
N MET A 353 8.86 4.86 12.24
CA MET A 353 7.71 4.07 11.75
C MET A 353 7.90 3.76 10.25
N PRO A 354 7.37 2.63 9.72
CA PRO A 354 7.41 2.35 8.28
C PRO A 354 6.81 3.50 7.47
N GLN A 355 7.22 3.67 6.21
CA GLN A 355 6.78 4.82 5.40
C GLN A 355 5.25 4.87 5.19
N ASP A 356 4.64 3.74 4.88
CA ASP A 356 3.19 3.60 4.74
C ASP A 356 2.67 2.62 5.78
N TRP A 357 1.96 3.13 6.79
CA TRP A 357 1.51 2.32 7.91
C TRP A 357 0.16 2.75 8.49
N GLY A 358 -0.48 1.83 9.20
CA GLY A 358 -1.68 2.10 9.99
C GLY A 358 -1.94 1.03 11.05
N VAL A 359 -2.96 1.25 11.87
CA VAL A 359 -3.46 0.27 12.84
C VAL A 359 -4.78 -0.31 12.33
N LEU A 360 -4.86 -1.62 12.23
CA LEU A 360 -6.01 -2.34 11.73
C LEU A 360 -6.73 -3.04 12.89
N LEU A 361 -7.97 -2.65 13.16
CA LEU A 361 -8.80 -3.30 14.17
C LEU A 361 -9.66 -4.36 13.50
N THR A 362 -9.68 -5.58 14.01
CA THR A 362 -10.51 -6.66 13.44
C THR A 362 -11.30 -7.42 14.51
N SER A 363 -12.40 -8.05 14.11
CA SER A 363 -13.12 -9.02 14.94
C SER A 363 -12.73 -10.48 14.64
N ALA A 364 -11.58 -10.72 14.03
CA ALA A 364 -11.16 -12.04 13.57
C ALA A 364 -10.02 -12.59 14.45
N PRO A 365 -10.27 -13.62 15.28
CA PRO A 365 -9.26 -14.11 16.21
C PRO A 365 -8.22 -15.03 15.55
N LEU A 366 -8.61 -15.83 14.55
CA LEU A 366 -7.74 -16.81 13.88
C LEU A 366 -7.22 -16.27 12.54
N PHE A 367 -6.06 -16.75 12.09
CA PHE A 367 -5.45 -16.30 10.82
C PHE A 367 -6.37 -16.49 9.61
N ILE A 368 -7.00 -17.65 9.48
CA ILE A 368 -7.90 -17.90 8.35
C ILE A 368 -9.13 -16.98 8.37
N ASP A 369 -9.66 -16.67 9.56
CA ASP A 369 -10.77 -15.74 9.74
C ASP A 369 -10.34 -14.31 9.41
N LYS A 370 -9.10 -13.93 9.77
CA LYS A 370 -8.52 -12.64 9.38
C LYS A 370 -8.47 -12.53 7.87
N VAL A 371 -7.95 -13.54 7.18
CA VAL A 371 -7.85 -13.55 5.72
C VAL A 371 -9.23 -13.38 5.08
N LYS A 372 -10.22 -14.18 5.50
CA LYS A 372 -11.61 -14.10 5.02
C LYS A 372 -12.24 -12.72 5.28
N THR A 373 -11.91 -12.10 6.41
CA THR A 373 -12.38 -10.76 6.77
C THR A 373 -11.72 -9.68 5.91
N LEU A 374 -10.39 -9.72 5.79
CA LEU A 374 -9.61 -8.68 5.12
C LEU A 374 -9.78 -8.68 3.61
N LYS A 375 -10.03 -9.84 3.00
CA LYS A 375 -10.34 -9.95 1.57
C LYS A 375 -11.50 -9.07 1.10
N LYS A 376 -12.46 -8.78 1.98
CA LYS A 376 -13.59 -7.87 1.69
C LYS A 376 -13.13 -6.43 1.43
N TYR A 377 -11.98 -6.06 1.98
CA TYR A 377 -11.46 -4.69 1.99
C TYR A 377 -10.18 -4.56 1.14
N LEU A 378 -9.62 -5.66 0.64
CA LEU A 378 -8.47 -5.61 -0.26
C LEU A 378 -8.85 -4.91 -1.56
N SER A 379 -7.98 -3.99 -1.98
CA SER A 379 -8.02 -3.41 -3.30
C SER A 379 -7.83 -4.53 -4.34
N PRO A 380 -8.63 -4.57 -5.42
CA PRO A 380 -8.45 -5.56 -6.46
C PRO A 380 -7.01 -5.53 -6.98
N SER A 381 -6.26 -6.60 -6.76
CA SER A 381 -5.00 -6.81 -7.45
C SER A 381 -5.33 -7.28 -8.86
N TYR A 382 -4.82 -6.59 -9.88
CA TYR A 382 -4.98 -7.02 -11.26
C TYR A 382 -4.20 -8.32 -11.55
N ALA A 383 -3.34 -8.79 -10.63
CA ALA A 383 -2.44 -9.94 -10.81
C ALA A 383 -3.20 -11.26 -10.72
N SER A 384 -4.24 -11.30 -9.89
CA SER A 384 -5.06 -12.48 -9.70
C SER A 384 -5.96 -12.79 -10.92
N TYR A 385 -6.31 -11.79 -11.73
CA TYR A 385 -7.24 -11.98 -12.85
C TYR A 385 -6.62 -12.66 -14.08
N SER A 386 -5.33 -12.43 -14.37
CA SER A 386 -4.63 -13.01 -15.52
C SER A 386 -4.24 -14.48 -15.30
N TYR A 387 -3.91 -14.86 -14.06
CA TYR A 387 -3.56 -16.23 -13.69
C TYR A 387 -4.73 -17.22 -13.87
N GLN A 388 -5.93 -16.80 -13.51
CA GLN A 388 -7.14 -17.63 -13.64
C GLN A 388 -7.53 -17.85 -15.10
N SER A 389 -7.21 -16.91 -15.99
CA SER A 389 -7.52 -17.01 -17.42
C SER A 389 -6.47 -17.83 -18.21
N GLN A 390 -5.22 -17.90 -17.75
CA GLN A 390 -4.20 -18.79 -18.33
C GLN A 390 -4.39 -20.28 -17.97
N SER A 391 -4.82 -20.58 -16.74
CA SER A 391 -5.05 -21.98 -16.31
C SER A 391 -6.24 -22.65 -17.02
N GLN A 392 -7.24 -21.88 -17.48
CA GLN A 392 -8.37 -22.42 -18.24
C GLN A 392 -8.04 -22.70 -19.72
N SER A 393 -7.04 -22.01 -20.29
CA SER A 393 -6.70 -22.11 -21.73
C SER A 393 -5.68 -23.20 -22.07
N GLN A 394 -5.02 -23.80 -21.07
CA GLN A 394 -4.04 -24.89 -21.27
C GLN A 394 -4.62 -26.31 -21.26
N SER A 395 -5.94 -26.48 -21.10
CA SER A 395 -6.56 -27.82 -21.06
C SER A 395 -6.75 -28.49 -22.44
N ASN A 396 -6.33 -27.86 -23.55
CA ASN A 396 -6.59 -28.36 -24.91
C ASN A 396 -5.41 -28.20 -25.89
N GLN A 397 -4.17 -28.51 -25.50
CA GLN A 397 -3.09 -28.68 -26.49
C GLN A 397 -2.32 -29.98 -26.27
N SER A 398 -2.43 -30.86 -27.27
CA SER A 398 -1.71 -32.10 -27.44
C SER A 398 -0.21 -31.88 -27.57
N GLU A 399 0.55 -32.72 -26.87
CA GLU A 399 2.01 -32.79 -26.83
C GLU A 399 2.65 -32.82 -28.23
N SER A 400 3.36 -31.73 -28.60
CA SER A 400 4.55 -31.85 -29.44
C SER A 400 5.46 -30.62 -29.34
N SER A 401 6.76 -30.91 -29.25
CA SER A 401 7.94 -30.03 -29.39
C SER A 401 8.39 -29.17 -28.19
N SER A 402 9.63 -29.50 -27.80
CA SER A 402 10.62 -28.76 -27.00
C SER A 402 10.68 -27.25 -27.28
N ALA A 403 9.79 -26.48 -26.66
CA ALA A 403 10.02 -25.07 -26.37
C ALA A 403 10.40 -24.95 -24.89
N ALA A 404 11.44 -24.17 -24.58
CA ALA A 404 11.80 -23.88 -23.18
C ALA A 404 10.55 -23.35 -22.47
N ALA A 405 10.10 -24.05 -21.42
CA ALA A 405 8.92 -23.65 -20.68
C ALA A 405 9.12 -22.22 -20.17
N ALA A 406 8.18 -21.32 -20.48
CA ALA A 406 8.17 -19.98 -19.93
C ALA A 406 8.29 -20.07 -18.40
N PRO A 407 8.99 -19.12 -17.75
CA PRO A 407 9.16 -19.15 -16.31
C PRO A 407 7.80 -19.21 -15.63
N PRO A 408 7.65 -19.97 -14.54
CA PRO A 408 6.42 -19.92 -13.74
C PRO A 408 6.20 -18.46 -13.33
N PRO A 409 4.97 -17.94 -13.43
CA PRO A 409 4.74 -16.57 -13.04
C PRO A 409 4.95 -16.40 -11.52
N PRO A 410 5.16 -15.17 -11.04
CA PRO A 410 5.46 -14.94 -9.63
C PRO A 410 4.28 -15.36 -8.75
N PRO A 411 4.52 -15.85 -7.52
CA PRO A 411 3.44 -16.26 -6.62
C PRO A 411 2.43 -15.14 -6.40
N CYS A 412 1.14 -15.45 -6.58
CA CYS A 412 0.03 -14.52 -6.36
C CYS A 412 -0.22 -14.35 -4.85
N ARG A 413 0.62 -13.58 -4.17
CA ARG A 413 0.40 -13.18 -2.77
C ARG A 413 -0.70 -12.14 -2.68
N GLN A 414 -1.63 -12.35 -1.74
CA GLN A 414 -2.70 -11.39 -1.44
C GLN A 414 -2.48 -10.72 -0.10
N ILE A 415 -1.94 -11.43 0.89
CA ILE A 415 -1.71 -10.94 2.25
C ILE A 415 -0.42 -11.55 2.79
N THR A 416 0.48 -10.74 3.32
CA THR A 416 1.69 -11.21 4.01
C THR A 416 1.58 -10.93 5.51
N PHE A 417 1.68 -11.95 6.37
CA PHE A 417 1.71 -11.77 7.82
C PHE A 417 3.14 -11.73 8.37
N VAL A 418 3.40 -10.81 9.30
CA VAL A 418 4.65 -10.78 10.08
C VAL A 418 4.42 -11.43 11.43
N ILE A 419 5.18 -12.48 11.74
CA ILE A 419 5.02 -13.24 12.97
C ILE A 419 6.39 -13.54 13.60
N GLY A 420 6.42 -13.83 14.90
CA GLY A 420 7.61 -14.37 15.56
C GLY A 420 7.71 -15.90 15.43
N THR A 421 8.91 -16.45 15.68
CA THR A 421 9.16 -17.90 15.69
C THR A 421 8.17 -18.68 16.54
N ASP A 422 7.81 -18.19 17.74
CA ASP A 422 6.84 -18.86 18.62
C ASP A 422 5.47 -19.06 17.96
N THR A 423 5.00 -18.07 17.19
CA THR A 423 3.73 -18.14 16.47
C THR A 423 3.84 -19.08 15.27
N MET A 424 4.96 -19.02 14.53
CA MET A 424 5.22 -19.96 13.43
C MET A 424 5.18 -21.41 13.92
N VAL A 425 5.89 -21.72 15.00
CA VAL A 425 5.89 -23.05 15.62
C VAL A 425 4.48 -23.49 16.00
N ARG A 426 3.61 -22.58 16.45
CA ARG A 426 2.20 -22.91 16.71
C ARG A 426 1.42 -23.21 15.44
N ILE A 427 1.62 -22.44 14.37
CA ILE A 427 0.93 -22.63 13.09
C ILE A 427 1.21 -24.03 12.53
N ILE A 428 2.44 -24.54 12.67
CA ILE A 428 2.86 -25.82 12.11
C ILE A 428 2.79 -26.99 13.10
N ASN A 429 2.22 -26.78 14.29
CA ASN A 429 2.15 -27.81 15.32
C ASN A 429 0.82 -28.59 15.24
N PRO A 430 0.85 -29.92 15.00
CA PRO A 430 -0.34 -30.75 14.89
C PRO A 430 -1.29 -30.68 16.10
N LYS A 431 -0.81 -30.31 17.29
CA LYS A 431 -1.65 -30.22 18.50
C LYS A 431 -2.82 -29.24 18.37
N TYR A 432 -2.72 -28.26 17.46
CA TYR A 432 -3.79 -27.30 17.17
C TYR A 432 -4.75 -27.76 16.07
N TYR A 433 -4.53 -28.95 15.50
CA TYR A 433 -5.29 -29.52 14.39
C TYR A 433 -5.72 -30.96 14.72
N ASP A 434 -6.38 -31.13 15.87
CA ASP A 434 -6.81 -32.44 16.40
C ASP A 434 -5.67 -33.46 16.56
N ASN A 435 -4.45 -32.98 16.81
CA ASN A 435 -3.22 -33.80 16.85
C ASN A 435 -2.93 -34.52 15.51
N SER A 436 -3.47 -34.05 14.39
CA SER A 436 -3.29 -34.62 13.06
C SER A 436 -2.36 -33.77 12.20
N TYR A 437 -1.25 -34.38 11.74
CA TYR A 437 -0.32 -33.74 10.82
C TYR A 437 -0.97 -33.45 9.46
N ASP A 438 -1.83 -34.35 8.97
CA ASP A 438 -2.55 -34.17 7.71
C ASP A 438 -3.54 -32.99 7.78
N ASN A 439 -4.24 -32.82 8.91
CA ASN A 439 -5.13 -31.68 9.12
C ASN A 439 -4.35 -30.37 9.19
N MET A 440 -3.17 -30.37 9.81
CA MET A 440 -2.27 -29.21 9.84
C MET A 440 -1.83 -28.84 8.41
N LEU A 441 -1.39 -29.81 7.60
CA LEU A 441 -1.02 -29.55 6.21
C LEU A 441 -2.21 -29.09 5.37
N ALA A 442 -3.42 -29.63 5.58
CA ALA A 442 -4.62 -29.21 4.90
C ALA A 442 -4.96 -27.73 5.21
N ALA A 443 -4.88 -27.33 6.48
CA ALA A 443 -5.09 -25.94 6.89
C ALA A 443 -4.01 -24.99 6.34
N ALA A 444 -2.76 -25.42 6.30
CA ALA A 444 -1.68 -24.64 5.67
C ALA A 444 -1.92 -24.44 4.17
N ARG A 445 -2.36 -25.49 3.46
CA ARG A 445 -2.71 -25.40 2.03
C ARG A 445 -3.94 -24.54 1.76
N GLU A 446 -4.96 -24.57 2.63
CA GLU A 446 -6.08 -23.62 2.56
C GLU A 446 -5.58 -22.17 2.62
N MET A 447 -4.65 -21.86 3.55
CA MET A 447 -4.05 -20.52 3.62
C MET A 447 -3.26 -20.16 2.35
N ILE A 448 -2.53 -21.11 1.76
CA ILE A 448 -1.81 -20.89 0.48
C ILE A 448 -2.79 -20.59 -0.65
N GLU A 449 -3.87 -21.35 -0.76
CA GLU A 449 -4.93 -21.12 -1.77
C GLU A 449 -5.58 -19.75 -1.61
N GLU A 450 -5.70 -19.27 -0.37
CA GLU A 450 -6.17 -17.93 -0.06
C GLU A 450 -5.12 -16.83 -0.32
N GLY A 451 -3.90 -17.17 -0.76
CA GLY A 451 -2.84 -16.23 -1.11
C GLY A 451 -2.08 -15.67 0.10
N VAL A 452 -2.02 -16.42 1.19
CA VAL A 452 -1.31 -16.04 2.42
C VAL A 452 0.18 -16.33 2.30
N HIS A 453 1.00 -15.40 2.81
CA HIS A 453 2.44 -15.59 3.01
C HIS A 453 2.81 -15.21 4.45
N PHE A 454 3.83 -15.84 5.03
CA PHE A 454 4.35 -15.52 6.36
C PHE A 454 5.80 -15.08 6.29
N VAL A 455 6.11 -13.98 6.99
CA VAL A 455 7.47 -13.53 7.26
C VAL A 455 7.74 -13.73 8.75
N VAL A 456 8.84 -14.41 9.08
CA VAL A 456 9.11 -14.89 10.43
C VAL A 456 10.35 -14.20 10.99
N GLY A 457 10.16 -13.44 12.07
CA GLY A 457 11.25 -12.86 12.86
C GLY A 457 11.76 -13.85 13.91
N GLY A 458 13.08 -14.01 13.96
CA GLY A 458 13.75 -14.80 14.99
C GLY A 458 13.64 -14.19 16.39
N ARG A 459 13.99 -14.96 17.42
CA ARG A 459 14.05 -14.50 18.82
C ARG A 459 15.35 -14.95 19.49
N VAL A 460 15.79 -14.22 20.52
CA VAL A 460 16.88 -14.67 21.40
C VAL A 460 16.32 -15.53 22.53
N GLU A 461 16.87 -16.73 22.69
CA GLU A 461 16.58 -17.65 23.78
C GLU A 461 17.76 -17.75 24.75
N GLN A 462 17.45 -17.69 26.05
CA GLN A 462 18.44 -17.83 27.13
C GLN A 462 18.53 -19.30 27.55
N ILE A 463 19.65 -19.95 27.29
CA ILE A 463 19.88 -21.32 27.75
C ILE A 463 20.45 -21.27 29.16
N LYS A 464 19.68 -21.76 30.13
CA LYS A 464 20.19 -22.03 31.48
C LYS A 464 21.18 -23.19 31.40
N GLY A 465 22.43 -22.94 31.75
CA GLY A 465 23.45 -23.98 31.87
C GLY A 465 22.97 -25.10 32.79
N ASP A 466 23.18 -26.34 32.36
CA ASP A 466 22.81 -27.53 33.13
C ASP A 466 23.56 -27.50 34.47
N SER A 467 22.83 -27.34 35.57
CA SER A 467 23.39 -27.19 36.92
C SER A 467 23.93 -28.51 37.51
N SER A 468 24.23 -29.50 36.66
CA SER A 468 24.62 -30.85 37.06
C SER A 468 26.12 -31.14 36.95
N VAL A 469 26.96 -30.13 36.66
CA VAL A 469 28.43 -30.26 36.77
C VAL A 469 28.93 -29.42 37.95
N GLU A 470 29.01 -30.04 39.13
CA GLU A 470 29.76 -29.49 40.27
C GLU A 470 31.26 -29.55 39.94
N GLY A 471 31.77 -28.46 39.39
CA GLY A 471 33.19 -28.32 39.09
C GLY A 471 33.47 -27.08 38.26
N ASP A 472 33.59 -25.95 38.96
CA ASP A 472 34.28 -24.74 38.50
C ASP A 472 33.63 -24.00 37.30
N THR A 473 32.49 -23.33 37.52
CA THR A 473 31.70 -22.72 36.43
C THR A 473 31.52 -21.20 36.56
N ASN A 474 32.38 -20.46 35.86
CA ASN A 474 31.99 -19.19 35.22
C ASN A 474 31.29 -19.52 33.88
N GLU A 475 30.26 -20.38 33.90
CA GLU A 475 29.43 -20.60 32.71
C GLU A 475 28.30 -19.58 32.71
N GLY A 476 28.59 -18.41 32.14
CA GLY A 476 27.58 -17.40 31.85
C GLY A 476 26.46 -17.97 30.99
N SER A 477 25.22 -17.57 31.29
CA SER A 477 24.03 -17.80 30.46
C SER A 477 24.38 -17.60 28.98
N ARG A 478 24.25 -18.64 28.16
CA ARG A 478 24.46 -18.51 26.70
C ARG A 478 23.14 -18.14 26.04
N THR A 479 23.17 -17.10 25.21
CA THR A 479 22.06 -16.71 24.32
C THR A 479 22.20 -17.40 22.98
N ILE A 480 21.13 -17.99 22.47
CA ILE A 480 21.05 -18.53 21.10
C ILE A 480 19.95 -17.78 20.33
N PHE A 481 20.20 -17.41 19.08
CA PHE A 481 19.20 -16.83 18.19
C PHE A 481 18.44 -17.96 17.46
N VAL A 482 17.12 -18.01 17.62
CA VAL A 482 16.25 -19.05 17.06
C VAL A 482 15.43 -18.47 15.91
N THR A 483 15.72 -18.92 14.70
CA THR A 483 15.11 -18.42 13.45
C THR A 483 13.87 -19.18 13.02
N GLY A 484 13.71 -20.44 13.44
CA GLY A 484 12.63 -21.33 12.97
C GLY A 484 12.99 -22.20 11.75
N GLU A 485 14.23 -22.16 11.28
CA GLU A 485 14.66 -22.90 10.08
C GLU A 485 14.58 -24.42 10.24
N GLU A 486 14.90 -24.93 11.44
CA GLU A 486 14.87 -26.37 11.74
C GLU A 486 13.44 -26.92 11.65
N GLU A 487 12.47 -26.19 12.19
CA GLU A 487 11.07 -26.61 12.16
C GLU A 487 10.50 -26.58 10.73
N LEU A 488 10.87 -25.57 9.93
CA LEU A 488 10.48 -25.49 8.51
C LEU A 488 11.12 -26.58 7.65
N ALA A 489 12.31 -27.09 8.02
CA ALA A 489 12.98 -28.16 7.28
C ALA A 489 12.21 -29.49 7.30
N THR A 490 11.28 -29.66 8.25
CA THR A 490 10.44 -30.86 8.37
C THR A 490 9.19 -30.83 7.47
N LEU A 491 8.85 -29.67 6.91
CA LEU A 491 7.64 -29.47 6.13
C LEU A 491 7.84 -29.80 4.64
N PRO A 492 6.79 -30.24 3.94
CA PRO A 492 6.77 -30.33 2.48
C PRO A 492 7.11 -28.99 1.79
N ASP A 493 7.74 -29.03 0.60
CA ASP A 493 8.23 -27.83 -0.10
C ASP A 493 7.13 -26.81 -0.43
N ASP A 494 5.91 -27.28 -0.76
CA ASP A 494 4.75 -26.43 -1.03
C ASP A 494 4.36 -25.61 0.21
N VAL A 495 4.33 -26.25 1.38
CA VAL A 495 4.02 -25.58 2.66
C VAL A 495 5.18 -24.72 3.13
N LYS A 496 6.42 -25.19 2.96
CA LYS A 496 7.63 -24.43 3.30
C LYS A 496 7.72 -23.12 2.52
N GLY A 497 7.32 -23.11 1.25
CA GLY A 497 7.31 -21.93 0.39
C GLY A 497 6.44 -20.77 0.89
N MET A 498 5.45 -21.05 1.75
CA MET A 498 4.60 -20.03 2.39
C MET A 498 5.35 -19.20 3.44
N PHE A 499 6.52 -19.65 3.91
CA PHE A 499 7.30 -18.96 4.94
C PHE A 499 8.55 -18.29 4.36
N THR A 500 8.94 -17.16 4.95
CA THR A 500 10.23 -16.52 4.69
C THR A 500 10.82 -16.05 6.00
N ILE A 501 11.97 -16.61 6.35
CA ILE A 501 12.70 -16.28 7.57
C ILE A 501 13.44 -14.95 7.37
N ILE A 502 13.31 -14.04 8.32
CA ILE A 502 14.15 -12.86 8.42
C ILE A 502 15.48 -13.30 9.02
N LYS A 503 16.58 -13.00 8.34
CA LYS A 503 17.92 -13.35 8.80
C LYS A 503 18.32 -12.53 10.03
N GLU A 504 19.19 -13.09 10.87
CA GLU A 504 19.72 -12.40 12.06
C GLU A 504 20.41 -11.07 11.70
N GLU A 505 21.09 -11.00 10.56
CA GLU A 505 21.74 -9.78 10.05
C GLU A 505 20.76 -8.64 9.74
N ASP A 506 19.50 -8.97 9.42
CA ASP A 506 18.45 -8.01 9.09
C ASP A 506 17.53 -7.73 10.31
N PHE A 507 17.51 -8.60 11.33
CA PHE A 507 16.71 -8.40 12.54
C PHE A 507 17.24 -9.17 13.75
N ARG A 508 17.61 -8.43 14.80
CA ARG A 508 17.89 -8.96 16.14
C ARG A 508 17.49 -7.91 17.18
N VAL A 509 16.42 -8.15 17.92
CA VAL A 509 15.95 -7.23 18.97
C VAL A 509 15.64 -7.98 20.27
N ASP A 510 16.29 -7.54 21.36
CA ASP A 510 16.18 -8.10 22.71
C ASP A 510 15.20 -7.28 23.58
N ILE A 511 13.98 -7.00 23.09
CA ILE A 511 12.99 -6.19 23.82
C ILE A 511 11.62 -6.87 23.81
N SER A 512 11.01 -7.06 24.99
CA SER A 512 9.64 -7.57 25.14
C SER A 512 8.69 -6.59 25.84
N SER A 513 7.41 -6.55 25.44
CA SER A 513 6.41 -5.67 26.07
C SER A 513 6.14 -6.03 27.54
N THR A 514 6.39 -7.28 27.93
CA THR A 514 6.27 -7.73 29.33
C THR A 514 7.34 -7.11 30.21
N GLU A 515 8.58 -7.03 29.73
CA GLU A 515 9.67 -6.35 30.45
C GLU A 515 9.42 -4.85 30.57
N LEU A 516 8.91 -4.20 29.53
CA LEU A 516 8.57 -2.78 29.57
C LEU A 516 7.47 -2.47 30.60
N ARG A 517 6.44 -3.34 30.69
CA ARG A 517 5.41 -3.22 31.73
C ARG A 517 5.97 -3.42 33.15
N ALA A 518 6.97 -4.28 33.31
CA ALA A 518 7.63 -4.48 34.60
C ALA A 518 8.46 -3.25 35.02
N LYS A 519 9.16 -2.62 34.06
CA LYS A 519 9.97 -1.42 34.30
C LYS A 519 9.15 -0.14 34.52
N GLY A 520 7.98 -0.01 33.88
CA GLY A 520 7.11 1.18 34.02
C GLY A 520 6.24 1.21 35.28
N ASN A 521 6.34 0.20 36.15
CA ASN A 521 5.64 0.10 37.43
C ASN A 521 6.55 0.37 38.65
N GLU A 522 7.83 0.71 38.41
CA GLU A 522 8.73 1.34 39.39
C GLU A 522 8.69 2.86 39.22
#